data_AF-A0A381DIY4-F1
#
_entry.id   AF-A0A381DIY4-F1
#
_cell.length_a   1.000
_cell.length_b   1.000
_cell.length_c   1.000
_cell.angle_alpha   90.00
_cell.angle_beta   90.00
_cell.angle_gamma   90.00
#
_symmetry.space_group_name_H-M   'P 1'
#
loop_
_entity.id
_entity.type
_entity.pdbx_description
1 polymer ?
#
loop_
_entity_poly.entity_id
_entity_poly.type
_entity_poly.pdbx_seq_one_letter_code
_entity_poly.pdbx_strand_id
1 'polypeptide(L)'
;MAVKITDICIACGSCIDECPVEAIVDDSDNPKGEDIYYVYPDKCVECVGHNDQPACASACPTDGCIVWDAPVDGQPSRSEISADMRNGSTPVVQ
;
A
#
# COMPACT_ATOMS: atom_id res chain seq x y z
N MET A 1 8.48 6.99 -4.04
CA MET A 1 8.51 5.52 -4.20
C MET A 1 7.32 4.95 -3.44
N ALA A 2 6.99 3.68 -3.65
CA ALA A 2 5.96 3.00 -2.87
C ALA A 2 6.43 1.59 -2.54
N VAL A 3 5.82 0.98 -1.52
CA VAL A 3 5.90 -0.46 -1.36
C VAL A 3 4.95 -1.15 -2.34
N LYS A 4 5.27 -2.39 -2.71
CA LYS A 4 4.37 -3.30 -3.42
C LYS A 4 4.24 -4.61 -2.68
N ILE A 5 3.11 -5.25 -2.87
CA ILE A 5 2.83 -6.61 -2.38
C ILE A 5 3.15 -7.58 -3.52
N THR A 6 3.84 -8.66 -3.18
CA THR A 6 4.30 -9.69 -4.12
C THR A 6 3.32 -10.87 -4.16
N ASP A 7 3.57 -11.82 -5.05
CA ASP A 7 2.77 -13.02 -5.28
C ASP A 7 2.81 -14.05 -4.14
N ILE A 8 3.67 -13.86 -3.14
CA ILE A 8 3.70 -14.70 -1.93
C ILE A 8 2.71 -14.25 -0.84
N CYS A 9 1.90 -13.23 -1.13
CA CYS A 9 0.83 -12.79 -0.23
C CYS A 9 -0.16 -13.93 0.05
N ILE A 10 -0.57 -14.05 1.32
CA ILE A 10 -1.53 -15.07 1.78
C ILE A 10 -2.88 -14.48 2.19
N ALA A 11 -3.19 -13.24 1.79
CA ALA A 11 -4.45 -12.54 2.08
C ALA A 11 -4.88 -12.59 3.56
N CYS A 12 -3.93 -12.38 4.49
CA CYS A 12 -4.17 -12.53 5.93
C CYS A 12 -4.76 -11.32 6.65
N GLY A 13 -4.86 -10.16 5.99
CA GLY A 13 -5.40 -8.92 6.56
C GLY A 13 -4.40 -8.02 7.31
N SER A 14 -3.28 -8.56 7.82
CA SER A 14 -2.44 -7.85 8.80
C SER A 14 -1.87 -6.50 8.34
N CYS A 15 -1.66 -6.28 7.04
CA CYS A 15 -1.10 -5.04 6.55
C CYS A 15 -2.14 -3.94 6.27
N ILE A 16 -3.43 -4.28 6.18
CA ILE A 16 -4.50 -3.33 5.79
C ILE A 16 -4.66 -2.26 6.87
N ASP A 17 -4.90 -2.68 8.11
CA ASP A 17 -5.15 -1.79 9.25
C ASP A 17 -3.90 -0.99 9.68
N GLU A 18 -2.72 -1.46 9.29
CA GLU A 18 -1.43 -0.85 9.65
C GLU A 18 -1.03 0.28 8.69
N CYS A 19 -1.70 0.40 7.54
CA CYS A 19 -1.41 1.47 6.59
C CYS A 19 -2.01 2.80 7.09
N PRO A 20 -1.20 3.81 7.49
CA PRO A 20 -1.71 5.03 8.12
C PRO A 20 -2.48 5.96 7.17
N VAL A 21 -2.50 5.63 5.87
CA VAL A 21 -3.16 6.38 4.81
C VAL A 21 -4.03 5.47 3.93
N GLU A 22 -4.31 4.25 4.40
CA GLU A 22 -5.26 3.32 3.77
C GLU A 22 -4.96 3.10 2.27
N ALA A 23 -3.67 2.97 1.96
CA ALA A 23 -3.20 2.74 0.59
C ALA A 23 -3.33 1.27 0.14
N ILE A 24 -3.71 0.37 1.04
CA ILE A 24 -3.75 -1.08 0.80
C ILE A 24 -5.19 -1.54 0.74
N VAL A 25 -5.52 -2.34 -0.28
CA VAL A 25 -6.83 -2.98 -0.44
C VAL A 25 -6.67 -4.50 -0.50
N ASP A 26 -7.74 -5.22 -0.16
CA ASP A 26 -7.77 -6.67 -0.21
C ASP A 26 -7.81 -7.21 -1.66
N ASP A 27 -7.82 -8.53 -1.79
CA ASP A 27 -7.87 -9.25 -3.07
C ASP A 27 -9.19 -9.01 -3.83
N SER A 28 -10.31 -8.79 -3.13
CA SER A 28 -11.61 -8.53 -3.76
C SER A 28 -11.65 -7.15 -4.43
N ASP A 29 -10.92 -6.18 -3.87
CA ASP A 29 -10.80 -4.82 -4.38
C ASP A 29 -9.51 -4.55 -5.16
N ASN A 30 -8.71 -5.59 -5.44
CA ASN A 30 -7.49 -5.45 -6.21
C ASN A 30 -7.82 -5.03 -7.67
N PRO A 31 -7.38 -3.84 -8.14
CA PRO A 31 -7.71 -3.34 -9.48
C PRO A 31 -7.09 -4.15 -10.61
N LYS A 32 -6.13 -5.02 -10.31
CA LYS A 32 -5.53 -5.97 -11.28
C LYS A 32 -6.26 -7.31 -11.33
N GLY A 33 -7.19 -7.57 -10.41
CA GLY A 33 -7.92 -8.84 -10.32
C GLY A 33 -7.02 -10.02 -9.93
N GLU A 34 -5.99 -9.77 -9.13
CA GLU A 34 -5.08 -10.79 -8.61
C GLU A 34 -5.51 -11.21 -7.20
N ASP A 35 -5.34 -12.49 -6.85
CA ASP A 35 -5.69 -13.06 -5.53
C ASP A 35 -4.66 -12.69 -4.43
N ILE A 36 -4.19 -11.45 -4.47
CA ILE A 36 -3.25 -10.85 -3.51
C ILE A 36 -3.72 -9.44 -3.19
N TYR A 37 -3.28 -8.91 -2.06
CA TYR A 37 -3.57 -7.53 -1.70
C TYR A 37 -2.82 -6.54 -2.60
N TYR A 38 -3.36 -5.34 -2.74
CA TYR A 38 -2.81 -4.32 -3.64
C TYR A 38 -2.49 -3.02 -2.92
N VAL A 39 -1.36 -2.40 -3.28
CA VAL A 39 -0.98 -1.07 -2.78
C VAL A 39 -1.20 -0.05 -3.90
N TYR A 40 -1.99 0.98 -3.61
CA TYR A 40 -2.11 2.18 -4.45
C TYR A 40 -0.84 3.04 -4.32
N PRO A 41 0.06 3.06 -5.32
CA PRO A 41 1.37 3.71 -5.21
C PRO A 41 1.28 5.24 -5.18
N ASP A 42 0.17 5.79 -5.69
CA ASP A 42 -0.23 7.19 -5.66
C ASP A 42 -0.78 7.63 -4.29
N LYS A 43 -1.10 6.69 -3.40
CA LYS A 43 -1.51 6.95 -2.01
C LYS A 43 -0.41 6.69 -1.00
N CYS A 44 0.51 5.77 -1.29
CA CYS A 44 1.56 5.38 -0.39
C CYS A 44 2.47 6.58 -0.02
N VAL A 45 2.55 6.92 1.27
CA VAL A 45 3.40 8.01 1.77
C VAL A 45 4.71 7.52 2.39
N GLU A 46 5.10 6.27 2.11
CA GLU A 46 6.31 5.63 2.65
C GLU A 46 6.35 5.63 4.20
N CYS A 47 5.17 5.70 4.84
CA CYS A 47 4.98 5.93 6.28
C CYS A 47 5.62 7.21 6.85
N VAL A 48 6.17 8.10 6.03
CA VAL A 48 6.84 9.33 6.51
C VAL A 48 5.85 10.21 7.28
N GLY A 49 6.22 10.57 8.50
CA GLY A 49 5.37 11.33 9.43
C GLY A 49 4.39 10.48 10.25
N HIS A 50 4.43 9.15 10.09
CA HIS A 50 3.64 8.20 10.88
C HIS A 50 4.52 7.17 11.59
N ASN A 51 5.48 6.56 10.87
CA ASN A 51 6.39 5.55 11.38
C ASN A 51 7.80 5.71 10.75
N ASP A 52 8.84 5.20 11.43
CA ASP A 52 10.22 5.23 10.92
C ASP A 52 10.46 4.22 9.77
N GLN A 53 9.60 3.22 9.63
CA GLN A 53 9.65 2.16 8.63
C GLN A 53 8.23 1.80 8.14
N PRO A 54 8.08 1.10 7.00
CA PRO A 54 6.77 0.69 6.51
C PRO A 54 6.04 -0.24 7.49
N ALA A 55 5.02 0.27 8.18
CA ALA A 55 4.26 -0.48 9.18
C ALA A 55 3.62 -1.75 8.59
N CYS A 56 3.09 -1.65 7.36
CA CYS A 56 2.56 -2.79 6.62
C CYS A 56 3.58 -3.93 6.45
N ALA A 57 4.83 -3.61 6.12
CA ALA A 57 5.89 -4.61 5.96
C ALA A 57 6.28 -5.23 7.30
N SER A 58 6.35 -4.43 8.37
CA SER A 58 6.64 -4.91 9.73
C SER A 58 5.55 -5.82 10.28
N ALA A 59 4.29 -5.59 9.91
CA ALA A 59 3.15 -6.40 10.35
C ALA A 59 2.90 -7.64 9.49
N CYS A 60 3.47 -7.71 8.28
CA CYS A 60 3.25 -8.83 7.39
C CYS A 60 3.92 -10.11 7.96
N PRO A 61 3.18 -11.21 8.17
CA PRO A 61 3.75 -12.44 8.72
C PRO A 61 4.58 -13.24 7.70
N THR A 62 4.56 -12.84 6.43
CA THR A 62 5.28 -13.50 5.34
C THR A 62 6.48 -12.65 4.94
N ASP A 63 7.68 -13.12 5.27
CA ASP A 63 8.92 -12.40 4.95
C ASP A 63 9.09 -12.24 3.44
N GLY A 64 9.56 -11.06 3.01
CA GLY A 64 9.69 -10.70 1.59
C GLY A 64 8.36 -10.43 0.86
N CYS A 65 7.21 -10.49 1.53
CA CYS A 65 5.91 -10.28 0.89
C CYS A 65 5.71 -8.81 0.45
N ILE A 66 6.12 -7.87 1.30
CA ILE A 66 6.01 -6.43 1.05
C ILE A 66 7.41 -5.87 0.85
N VAL A 67 7.67 -5.35 -0.35
CA VAL A 67 9.00 -4.85 -0.76
C VAL A 67 8.89 -3.46 -1.38
N TRP A 68 10.01 -2.74 -1.41
CA TRP A 68 10.08 -1.48 -2.16
C TRP A 68 9.94 -1.74 -3.66
N ASP A 69 9.12 -0.92 -4.31
CA ASP A 69 9.05 -0.90 -5.77
C ASP A 69 9.99 0.15 -6.36
N ALA A 70 10.32 0.00 -7.65
CA ALA A 70 11.11 0.98 -8.37
C ALA A 70 10.32 2.29 -8.54
N PRO A 71 10.97 3.46 -8.50
CA PRO A 71 10.35 4.71 -8.93
C PRO A 71 9.87 4.57 -10.38
N VAL A 72 8.61 4.91 -10.66
CA VAL A 72 8.08 4.99 -12.02
C VAL A 72 7.86 6.44 -12.43
N ASP A 73 8.08 6.75 -13.70
CA ASP A 73 7.89 8.10 -14.23
C ASP A 73 6.43 8.53 -14.10
N GLY A 74 6.20 9.78 -13.67
CA GLY A 74 4.86 10.30 -13.37
C GLY A 74 4.26 9.86 -12.03
N GLN A 75 4.95 9.04 -11.21
CA GLN A 75 4.52 8.79 -9.84
C GLN A 75 4.66 10.07 -9.00
N PRO A 76 3.60 10.52 -8.31
CA PRO A 76 3.67 11.73 -7.49
C PRO A 76 4.68 11.52 -6.35
N SER A 77 5.44 12.58 -6.04
CA SER A 77 6.20 12.59 -4.79
C SER A 77 5.24 12.64 -3.60
N ARG A 78 5.69 12.18 -2.43
CA ARG A 78 4.90 12.28 -1.19
C ARG A 78 4.37 13.70 -0.94
N SER A 79 5.18 14.73 -1.22
CA SER A 79 4.79 16.15 -1.05
C SER A 79 3.64 16.58 -1.96
N GLU A 80 3.39 15.81 -3.03
CA GLU A 80 2.35 16.05 -4.02
C GLU A 80 1.11 15.17 -3.78
N ILE A 81 1.18 14.18 -2.88
CA ILE A 81 0.02 13.39 -2.46
C ILE A 81 -0.83 14.23 -1.51
N SER A 82 -1.88 14.85 -2.06
CA SER A 82 -2.84 15.64 -1.30
C SER A 82 -3.71 14.76 -0.40
N ALA A 83 -4.44 15.39 0.53
CA ALA A 83 -5.46 14.69 1.29
C ALA A 83 -6.44 13.99 0.34
N ASP A 84 -6.95 14.72 -0.67
CA ASP A 84 -7.92 14.25 -1.68
C ASP A 84 -7.44 13.04 -2.52
N MET A 85 -6.13 12.90 -2.74
CA MET A 85 -5.57 11.75 -3.47
C MET A 85 -5.61 10.47 -2.63
N ARG A 86 -5.55 10.57 -1.30
CA ARG A 86 -5.69 9.40 -0.40
C ARG A 86 -7.09 8.79 -0.48
N ASN A 87 -8.08 9.60 -0.84
CA ASN A 87 -9.48 9.23 -1.09
C ASN A 87 -9.85 9.17 -2.58
N GLY A 88 -8.92 9.44 -3.52
CA GLY A 88 -9.23 9.64 -4.94
C GLY A 88 -9.51 8.37 -5.77
N SER A 89 -9.00 7.22 -5.33
CA SER A 89 -9.03 5.95 -6.09
C SER A 89 -9.67 4.78 -5.29
N THR A 90 -10.67 5.06 -4.45
CA THR A 90 -11.22 4.19 -3.37
C THR A 90 -11.45 2.70 -3.70
N PRO A 91 -11.34 1.75 -2.72
CA PRO A 91 -12.02 1.85 -1.42
C PRO A 91 -11.12 2.02 -0.18
N VAL A 92 -11.69 2.78 0.75
CA VAL A 92 -11.36 2.90 2.17
C VAL A 92 -12.57 2.22 2.82
N VAL A 93 -12.40 0.96 3.23
CA VAL A 93 -13.38 0.03 3.87
C VAL A 93 -14.88 0.40 3.84
N GLN A 94 -15.74 -0.52 3.36
CA GLN A 94 -17.20 -0.44 3.52
C GLN A 94 -17.65 -0.36 4.99
#